data_AF-A0A9P1AE65-F1
#
_entry.id   AF-A0A9P1AE65-F1
#
_cell.length_a   1.000
_cell.length_b   1.000
_cell.length_c   1.000
_cell.angle_alpha   90.00
_cell.angle_beta   90.00
_cell.angle_gamma   90.00
#
_symmetry.space_group_name_H-M   'P 1'
#
loop_
_entity.id
_entity.type
_entity.pdbx_description
1 polymer ?
#
loop_
_entity_poly.entity_id
_entity_poly.type
_entity_poly.pdbx_seq_one_letter_code
_entity_poly.pdbx_strand_id
1 'polypeptide(L)'
;MSNNDAVAGPLFQHLYRIFSLFADQNAQGTFKPTQAEFLIDELLRELRRQTTPKVHDLPDDVTFNEFLNLLQVIFPDREDLQIATDRVFERYVNHVIGKGFVLFRKLAQKKRCLPMRRRSSEWQFGWLTVMPGLTKIRKQNTEKDDVIQFDEDTVIEVPVIDGEASVWTVIVNASTAYQFSHLDPILAQLFVKDMRMARDYPTRGDLATFDYKRSMRRQTNKEGKIRNELEKERTRLESELEEERKNRKDEEIVRGLTTRLLKQEMEKSEQMQQVIYELRSKLVNGEEGEAVQDSEDVEMIAEEETTSEAQGENEEISITLPSREEKIQQYAYHLYATQAEEQVTSDDEEIWKQNYNLIVSTQSV
;
A
#
# COMPACT_ATOMS: atom_id res chain seq x y z
N MET A 1 -17.39 -32.88 12.16
CA MET A 1 -16.79 -32.93 10.81
C MET A 1 -15.36 -33.40 10.98
N SER A 2 -14.98 -34.50 10.32
CA SER A 2 -13.72 -35.22 10.55
C SER A 2 -12.55 -34.48 9.90
N ASN A 3 -11.43 -34.32 10.60
CA ASN A 3 -10.20 -33.67 10.14
C ASN A 3 -9.59 -34.30 8.87
N ASN A 4 -10.07 -35.47 8.41
CA ASN A 4 -9.61 -36.10 7.17
C ASN A 4 -10.15 -35.45 5.88
N ASP A 5 -11.26 -34.70 5.93
CA ASP A 5 -11.79 -34.00 4.74
C ASP A 5 -11.05 -32.69 4.42
N ALA A 6 -10.26 -32.17 5.37
CA ALA A 6 -9.49 -30.94 5.18
C ALA A 6 -8.28 -31.11 4.26
N VAL A 7 -7.69 -32.32 4.24
CA VAL A 7 -6.50 -32.66 3.43
C VAL A 7 -6.88 -33.28 2.08
N ALA A 8 -8.06 -33.89 1.97
CA ALA A 8 -8.52 -34.55 0.74
C ALA A 8 -9.38 -33.65 -0.18
N GLY A 9 -9.80 -32.47 0.31
CA GLY A 9 -10.71 -31.58 -0.43
C GLY A 9 -10.10 -30.97 -1.70
N PRO A 10 -10.93 -30.63 -2.71
CA PRO A 10 -10.48 -29.98 -3.96
C PRO A 10 -9.63 -28.72 -3.71
N LEU A 11 -9.99 -27.92 -2.70
CA LEU A 11 -9.23 -26.74 -2.26
C LEU A 11 -7.75 -27.04 -2.06
N PHE A 12 -7.49 -28.03 -1.22
CA PHE A 12 -6.16 -28.40 -0.78
C PHE A 12 -5.35 -28.93 -1.96
N GLN A 13 -5.96 -29.75 -2.81
CA GLN A 13 -5.30 -30.29 -4.00
C GLN A 13 -4.94 -29.19 -5.00
N HIS A 14 -5.81 -28.20 -5.21
CA HIS A 14 -5.54 -27.07 -6.08
C HIS A 14 -4.44 -26.18 -5.51
N LEU A 15 -4.54 -25.80 -4.23
CA LEU A 15 -3.51 -25.02 -3.55
C LEU A 15 -2.15 -25.73 -3.58
N TYR A 16 -2.11 -27.03 -3.31
CA TYR A 16 -0.87 -27.81 -3.32
C TYR A 16 -0.26 -27.86 -4.72
N ARG A 17 -1.06 -28.04 -5.77
CA ARG A 17 -0.55 -28.04 -7.16
C ARG A 17 -0.03 -26.66 -7.59
N ILE A 18 -0.73 -25.58 -7.20
CA ILE A 18 -0.23 -24.21 -7.42
C ILE A 18 1.09 -24.05 -6.66
N PHE A 19 1.16 -24.52 -5.41
CA PHE A 19 2.37 -24.48 -4.61
C PHE A 19 3.53 -25.21 -5.26
N SER A 20 3.37 -26.48 -5.62
CA SER A 20 4.42 -27.25 -6.28
C SER A 20 4.92 -26.58 -7.56
N LEU A 21 4.04 -25.95 -8.34
CA LEU A 21 4.43 -25.29 -9.60
C LEU A 21 5.52 -24.21 -9.42
N PHE A 22 5.48 -23.45 -8.31
CA PHE A 22 6.49 -22.43 -8.02
C PHE A 22 7.60 -22.94 -7.08
N ALA A 23 7.31 -23.93 -6.24
CA ALA A 23 8.23 -24.49 -5.24
C ALA A 23 9.22 -25.49 -5.84
N ASP A 24 8.82 -26.29 -6.85
CA ASP A 24 9.67 -27.30 -7.51
C ASP A 24 10.87 -26.68 -8.24
N GLN A 25 10.85 -25.36 -8.46
CA GLN A 25 11.97 -24.61 -9.03
C GLN A 25 13.02 -24.22 -7.99
N ASN A 26 12.76 -24.43 -6.70
CA ASN A 26 13.71 -24.25 -5.60
C ASN A 26 14.21 -25.62 -5.11
N ALA A 27 15.49 -25.72 -4.78
CA ALA A 27 16.13 -26.99 -4.38
C ALA A 27 15.51 -27.63 -3.12
N GLN A 28 14.86 -26.82 -2.28
CA GLN A 28 14.23 -27.28 -1.03
C GLN A 28 12.72 -27.56 -1.18
N GLY A 29 12.12 -27.30 -2.34
CA GLY A 29 10.67 -27.46 -2.52
C GLY A 29 9.84 -26.48 -1.68
N THR A 30 10.39 -25.30 -1.38
CA THR A 30 9.78 -24.22 -0.58
C THR A 30 9.49 -22.99 -1.44
N PHE A 31 8.62 -22.11 -0.96
CA PHE A 31 8.43 -20.78 -1.53
C PHE A 31 9.43 -19.79 -0.97
N LYS A 32 9.89 -18.87 -1.83
CA LYS A 32 10.47 -17.62 -1.37
C LYS A 32 9.37 -16.68 -0.88
N PRO A 33 9.65 -15.75 0.05
CA PRO A 33 8.70 -14.73 0.51
C PRO A 33 7.97 -14.03 -0.63
N THR A 34 8.69 -13.65 -1.68
CA THR A 34 8.11 -12.93 -2.84
C THR A 34 7.10 -13.77 -3.62
N GLN A 35 7.30 -15.10 -3.68
CA GLN A 35 6.38 -16.01 -4.38
C GLN A 35 5.11 -16.21 -3.56
N ALA A 36 5.25 -16.33 -2.23
CA ALA A 36 4.11 -16.40 -1.32
C ALA A 36 3.27 -15.12 -1.38
N GLU A 37 3.91 -13.94 -1.31
CA GLU A 37 3.27 -12.64 -1.47
C GLU A 37 2.55 -12.54 -2.82
N PHE A 38 3.25 -12.87 -3.92
CA PHE A 38 2.68 -12.84 -5.26
C PHE A 38 1.39 -13.67 -5.35
N LEU A 39 1.38 -14.89 -4.81
CA LEU A 39 0.19 -15.74 -4.87
C LEU A 39 -0.94 -15.23 -3.98
N ILE A 40 -0.63 -14.66 -2.81
CA ILE A 40 -1.64 -14.02 -1.96
C ILE A 40 -2.29 -12.85 -2.70
N ASP A 41 -1.49 -12.01 -3.34
CA ASP A 41 -1.98 -10.87 -4.12
C ASP A 41 -2.85 -11.33 -5.30
N GLU A 42 -2.47 -12.40 -5.99
CA GLU A 42 -3.26 -13.00 -7.06
C GLU A 42 -4.60 -13.54 -6.55
N LEU A 43 -4.62 -14.24 -5.40
CA LEU A 43 -5.85 -14.72 -4.76
C LEU A 43 -6.77 -13.57 -4.31
N LEU A 44 -6.21 -12.53 -3.69
CA LEU A 44 -6.97 -11.35 -3.27
C LEU A 44 -7.57 -10.60 -4.47
N ARG A 45 -6.79 -10.49 -5.55
CA ARG A 45 -7.23 -9.85 -6.79
C ARG A 45 -8.43 -10.55 -7.42
N GLU A 46 -8.48 -11.88 -7.39
CA GLU A 46 -9.63 -12.64 -7.91
C GLU A 46 -10.94 -12.37 -7.16
N LEU A 47 -10.84 -12.01 -5.88
CA LEU A 47 -11.97 -11.57 -5.06
C LEU A 47 -12.21 -10.06 -5.11
N ARG A 48 -11.47 -9.32 -5.96
CA ARG A 48 -11.50 -7.85 -6.04
C ARG A 48 -11.20 -7.18 -4.69
N ARG A 49 -10.43 -7.85 -3.83
CA ARG A 49 -9.94 -7.28 -2.57
C ARG A 49 -8.68 -6.49 -2.87
N GLN A 50 -8.52 -5.35 -2.19
CA GLN A 50 -7.26 -4.60 -2.24
C GLN A 50 -6.14 -5.51 -1.70
N THR A 51 -5.00 -5.50 -2.38
CA THR A 51 -3.78 -6.16 -1.91
C THR A 51 -3.48 -5.64 -0.51
N THR A 52 -3.48 -6.51 0.49
CA THR A 52 -3.16 -6.09 1.85
C THR A 52 -1.70 -5.60 1.85
N PRO A 53 -1.42 -4.39 2.37
CA PRO A 53 -0.04 -3.94 2.50
C PRO A 53 0.67 -4.89 3.46
N LYS A 54 1.55 -5.74 2.89
CA LYS A 54 2.43 -6.73 3.54
C LYS A 54 2.39 -6.68 5.08
N VAL A 55 1.64 -7.60 5.68
CA VAL A 55 1.52 -7.72 7.15
C VAL A 55 2.39 -8.87 7.69
N HIS A 56 3.18 -9.55 6.86
CA HIS A 56 3.82 -10.79 7.28
C HIS A 56 5.31 -10.78 6.93
N ASP A 57 6.14 -10.72 7.97
CA ASP A 57 7.54 -11.14 7.89
C ASP A 57 7.54 -12.65 7.60
N LEU A 58 7.56 -12.99 6.31
CA LEU A 58 7.61 -14.37 5.85
C LEU A 58 9.04 -14.90 5.99
N PRO A 59 9.22 -16.13 6.49
CA PRO A 59 10.53 -16.77 6.53
C PRO A 59 11.08 -16.94 5.11
N ASP A 60 12.42 -17.00 4.98
CA ASP A 60 13.10 -17.11 3.68
C ASP A 60 12.70 -18.37 2.89
N ASP A 61 12.26 -19.42 3.60
CA ASP A 61 11.76 -20.68 3.05
C ASP A 61 10.37 -20.97 3.61
N VAL A 62 9.33 -20.58 2.88
CA VAL A 62 7.93 -20.80 3.27
C VAL A 62 7.50 -22.20 2.82
N THR A 63 7.19 -23.06 3.79
CA THR A 63 6.63 -24.39 3.53
C THR A 63 5.15 -24.30 3.16
N PHE A 64 4.62 -25.36 2.55
CA PHE A 64 3.19 -25.41 2.19
C PHE A 64 2.26 -25.25 3.41
N ASN A 65 2.63 -25.82 4.57
CA ASN A 65 1.84 -25.71 5.79
C ASN A 65 1.81 -24.27 6.33
N GLU A 66 2.94 -23.57 6.29
CA GLU A 66 3.00 -22.15 6.69
C GLU A 66 2.18 -21.27 5.75
N PHE A 67 2.28 -21.52 4.44
CA PHE A 67 1.45 -20.84 3.45
C PHE A 67 -0.04 -21.09 3.67
N LEU A 68 -0.44 -22.31 4.00
CA LEU A 68 -1.83 -22.67 4.27
C LEU A 68 -2.35 -21.98 5.55
N ASN A 69 -1.56 -21.97 6.63
CA ASN A 69 -1.91 -21.27 7.87
C ASN A 69 -2.10 -19.77 7.62
N LEU A 70 -1.24 -19.18 6.78
CA LEU A 70 -1.36 -17.78 6.40
C LEU A 70 -2.66 -17.50 5.61
N LEU A 71 -3.01 -18.37 4.66
CA LEU A 71 -4.26 -18.25 3.92
C LEU A 71 -5.49 -18.37 4.84
N GLN A 72 -5.45 -19.19 5.89
CA GLN A 72 -6.55 -19.28 6.86
C GLN A 72 -6.75 -17.97 7.65
N VAL A 73 -5.67 -17.23 7.91
CA VAL A 73 -5.74 -15.92 8.57
C VAL A 73 -6.28 -14.85 7.63
N ILE A 74 -5.83 -14.85 6.37
CA ILE A 74 -6.21 -13.85 5.36
C ILE A 74 -7.63 -14.07 4.83
N PHE A 75 -8.04 -15.34 4.69
CA PHE A 75 -9.34 -15.76 4.18
C PHE A 75 -10.11 -16.51 5.27
N PRO A 76 -10.81 -15.79 6.16
CA PRO A 76 -11.61 -16.42 7.22
C PRO A 76 -12.79 -17.22 6.65
N ASP A 77 -13.27 -16.86 5.46
CA ASP A 77 -14.27 -17.63 4.72
C ASP A 77 -13.60 -18.61 3.75
N ARG A 78 -13.94 -19.90 3.91
CA ARG A 78 -13.43 -20.99 3.10
C ARG A 78 -13.98 -20.97 1.67
N GLU A 79 -15.22 -20.50 1.48
CA GLU A 79 -15.84 -20.46 0.15
C GLU A 79 -15.16 -19.43 -0.76
N ASP A 80 -14.86 -18.26 -0.21
CA ASP A 80 -14.09 -17.22 -0.88
C ASP A 80 -12.71 -17.73 -1.33
N LEU A 81 -11.99 -18.39 -0.42
CA LEU A 81 -10.68 -18.97 -0.72
C LEU A 81 -10.78 -20.03 -1.81
N GLN A 82 -11.84 -20.85 -1.81
CA GLN A 82 -12.09 -21.85 -2.84
C GLN A 82 -12.27 -21.21 -4.22
N ILE A 83 -13.13 -20.20 -4.33
CA ILE A 83 -13.40 -19.50 -5.59
C ILE A 83 -12.12 -18.87 -6.15
N ALA A 84 -11.35 -18.18 -5.30
CA ALA A 84 -10.09 -17.57 -5.70
C ALA A 84 -9.07 -18.62 -6.14
N THR A 85 -8.92 -19.69 -5.36
CA THR A 85 -8.01 -20.80 -5.67
C THR A 85 -8.33 -21.44 -7.00
N ASP A 86 -9.61 -21.70 -7.30
CA ASP A 86 -10.01 -22.35 -8.55
C ASP A 86 -9.65 -21.50 -9.78
N ARG A 87 -9.78 -20.18 -9.68
CA ARG A 87 -9.40 -19.27 -10.77
C ARG A 87 -7.89 -19.17 -10.94
N VAL A 88 -7.14 -19.03 -9.84
CA VAL A 88 -5.67 -19.05 -9.85
C VAL A 88 -5.16 -20.39 -10.39
N PHE A 89 -5.75 -21.50 -9.97
CA PHE A 89 -5.45 -22.84 -10.47
C PHE A 89 -5.66 -22.93 -11.98
N GLU A 90 -6.78 -22.41 -12.48
CA GLU A 90 -7.06 -22.40 -13.91
C GLU A 90 -6.03 -21.58 -14.70
N ARG A 91 -5.59 -20.44 -14.16
CA ARG A 91 -4.60 -19.57 -14.80
C ARG A 91 -3.20 -20.17 -14.83
N TYR A 92 -2.71 -20.70 -13.71
CA TYR A 92 -1.32 -21.15 -13.60
C TYR A 92 -1.14 -22.63 -13.90
N VAL A 93 -2.09 -23.49 -13.53
CA VAL A 93 -1.99 -24.95 -13.75
C VAL A 93 -2.65 -25.35 -15.07
N ASN A 94 -3.87 -24.88 -15.37
CA ASN A 94 -4.53 -25.20 -16.64
C ASN A 94 -4.09 -24.29 -17.80
N HIS A 95 -3.34 -23.22 -17.51
CA HIS A 95 -2.83 -22.25 -18.50
C HIS A 95 -3.97 -21.57 -19.29
N VAL A 96 -5.09 -21.28 -18.64
CA VAL A 96 -6.17 -20.47 -19.22
C VAL A 96 -5.93 -19.02 -18.83
N ILE A 97 -5.60 -18.16 -19.80
CA ILE A 97 -5.25 -16.76 -19.52
C ILE A 97 -6.49 -15.97 -19.10
N GLY A 98 -7.59 -16.15 -19.84
CA GLY A 98 -8.85 -15.46 -19.59
C GLY A 98 -10.01 -16.19 -20.24
N LYS A 99 -11.22 -15.96 -19.70
CA LYS A 99 -12.45 -16.55 -20.24
C LYS A 99 -13.66 -15.66 -19.94
N GLY A 100 -14.64 -15.68 -20.83
CA GLY A 100 -15.89 -14.98 -20.60
C GLY A 100 -16.75 -14.85 -21.84
N PHE A 101 -17.89 -14.18 -21.70
CA PHE A 101 -18.81 -13.97 -22.80
C PHE A 101 -18.39 -12.78 -23.66
N VAL A 102 -18.48 -12.94 -24.97
CA VAL A 102 -18.21 -11.87 -25.94
C VAL A 102 -19.20 -11.95 -27.09
N LEU A 103 -19.46 -10.80 -27.71
CA LEU A 103 -20.00 -10.76 -29.06
C LEU A 103 -18.84 -10.84 -30.05
N PHE A 104 -18.98 -11.62 -31.12
CA PHE A 104 -17.95 -11.74 -32.13
C PHE A 104 -18.55 -11.92 -33.52
N ARG A 105 -17.79 -11.56 -34.54
CA ARG A 105 -18.10 -11.86 -35.94
C ARG A 105 -16.83 -12.09 -36.74
N LYS A 106 -16.91 -12.98 -37.72
CA LYS A 106 -15.79 -13.26 -38.63
C LYS A 106 -15.85 -12.30 -39.82
N LEU A 107 -14.78 -11.52 -40.01
CA LEU A 107 -14.57 -10.64 -41.13
C LEU A 107 -13.71 -11.35 -42.18
N ALA A 108 -14.34 -11.79 -43.27
CA ALA A 108 -13.60 -12.28 -44.44
C ALA A 108 -13.15 -11.07 -45.27
N GLN A 109 -11.86 -10.73 -45.23
CA GLN A 109 -11.28 -9.71 -46.12
C GLN A 109 -11.11 -10.34 -47.52
N LYS A 110 -12.09 -10.18 -48.42
CA LYS A 110 -11.99 -10.70 -49.79
C LYS A 110 -11.50 -9.64 -50.77
N LYS A 111 -10.36 -9.91 -51.40
CA LYS A 111 -10.10 -9.59 -52.82
C LYS A 111 -10.70 -10.70 -53.69
N ARG A 112 -12.02 -10.73 -53.94
CA ARG A 112 -12.60 -11.61 -54.99
C ARG A 112 -13.81 -10.98 -55.67
N CYS A 113 -13.81 -11.02 -57.00
CA CYS A 113 -14.78 -10.40 -57.91
C CYS A 113 -16.08 -11.21 -58.10
N LEU A 114 -16.41 -12.17 -57.21
CA LEU A 114 -17.59 -13.03 -57.36
C LEU A 114 -18.56 -12.91 -56.17
N PRO A 115 -19.86 -12.69 -56.43
CA PRO A 115 -20.88 -12.54 -55.41
C PRO A 115 -21.32 -13.91 -54.89
N MET A 116 -20.57 -14.47 -53.94
CA MET A 116 -21.11 -15.54 -53.09
C MET A 116 -22.02 -14.92 -52.03
N ARG A 117 -23.26 -15.43 -51.90
CA ARG A 117 -24.16 -15.11 -50.78
C ARG A 117 -23.40 -15.23 -49.46
N ARG A 118 -23.14 -14.09 -48.81
CA ARG A 118 -22.48 -13.97 -47.52
C ARG A 118 -23.29 -14.78 -46.50
N ARG A 119 -22.71 -15.80 -45.87
CA ARG A 119 -23.14 -16.20 -44.53
C ARG A 119 -22.80 -15.02 -43.61
N SER A 120 -23.79 -14.58 -42.84
CA SER A 120 -23.91 -13.21 -42.34
C SER A 120 -22.70 -12.73 -41.55
N SER A 121 -22.32 -11.47 -41.76
CA SER A 121 -21.43 -10.69 -40.88
C SER A 121 -22.19 -10.18 -39.64
N GLU A 122 -23.10 -11.00 -39.13
CA GLU A 122 -23.89 -10.69 -37.95
C GLU A 122 -23.08 -10.99 -36.70
N TRP A 123 -23.31 -10.20 -35.68
CA TRP A 123 -22.75 -10.44 -34.35
C TRP A 123 -23.32 -11.73 -33.77
N GLN A 124 -22.43 -12.57 -33.25
CA GLN A 124 -22.77 -13.83 -32.62
C GLN A 124 -22.33 -13.77 -31.16
N PHE A 125 -23.12 -14.33 -30.27
CA PHE A 125 -22.77 -14.49 -28.86
C PHE A 125 -22.01 -15.80 -28.65
N GLY A 126 -20.89 -15.74 -27.92
CA GLY A 126 -20.08 -16.90 -27.63
C GLY A 126 -19.30 -16.79 -26.33
N TRP A 127 -18.88 -17.95 -25.83
CA TRP A 127 -17.93 -18.07 -24.73
C TRP A 127 -16.52 -18.13 -25.30
N LEU A 128 -15.72 -17.12 -24.99
CA LEU A 128 -14.33 -17.00 -25.38
C LEU A 128 -13.44 -17.61 -24.28
N THR A 129 -12.49 -18.44 -24.68
CA THR A 129 -11.41 -18.94 -23.83
C THR A 129 -10.07 -18.58 -24.49
N VAL A 130 -9.21 -17.88 -23.76
CA VAL A 130 -7.88 -17.46 -24.19
C VAL A 130 -6.83 -18.39 -23.57
N MET A 131 -5.97 -18.98 -24.40
CA MET A 131 -4.90 -19.90 -24.00
C MET A 131 -3.59 -19.51 -24.71
N PRO A 132 -2.42 -19.99 -24.26
CA PRO A 132 -1.17 -19.81 -24.98
C PRO A 132 -1.32 -20.12 -26.47
N GLY A 133 -1.01 -19.14 -27.32
CA GLY A 133 -0.94 -19.25 -28.77
C GLY A 133 -2.28 -19.35 -29.49
N LEU A 134 -3.41 -19.39 -28.77
CA LEU A 134 -4.72 -19.49 -29.41
C LEU A 134 -5.89 -19.04 -28.53
N THR A 135 -7.00 -18.70 -29.18
CA THR A 135 -8.29 -18.55 -28.53
C THR A 135 -9.30 -19.55 -29.09
N LYS A 136 -10.22 -20.00 -28.23
CA LYS A 136 -11.37 -20.83 -28.61
C LYS A 136 -12.66 -20.06 -28.36
N ILE A 137 -13.59 -20.13 -29.29
CA ILE A 137 -14.91 -19.50 -29.16
C ILE A 137 -15.98 -20.57 -29.29
N ARG A 138 -16.73 -20.80 -28.21
CA ARG A 138 -17.89 -21.68 -28.20
C ARG A 138 -19.16 -20.88 -28.45
N LYS A 139 -19.84 -21.18 -29.55
CA LYS A 139 -21.15 -20.59 -29.87
C LYS A 139 -22.23 -21.24 -28.99
N GLN A 140 -23.23 -20.45 -28.59
CA GLN A 140 -24.30 -20.90 -27.70
C GLN A 140 -25.01 -22.18 -28.19
N ASN A 141 -25.13 -22.36 -29.50
CA ASN A 141 -25.85 -23.47 -30.14
C ASN A 141 -24.93 -24.46 -30.88
N THR A 142 -23.65 -24.55 -30.51
CA THR A 142 -22.71 -25.43 -31.22
C THR A 142 -21.69 -26.03 -30.26
N GLU A 143 -21.51 -27.35 -30.32
CA GLU A 143 -20.48 -28.06 -29.52
C GLU A 143 -19.06 -27.89 -30.06
N LYS A 144 -18.92 -27.36 -31.28
CA LYS A 144 -17.63 -27.10 -31.92
C LYS A 144 -17.14 -25.70 -31.60
N ASP A 145 -15.92 -25.64 -31.09
CA ASP A 145 -15.23 -24.39 -30.83
C ASP A 145 -14.60 -23.85 -32.12
N ASP A 146 -14.81 -22.57 -32.43
CA ASP A 146 -14.02 -21.86 -33.44
C ASP A 146 -12.65 -21.54 -32.84
N VAL A 147 -11.58 -22.06 -33.44
CA VAL A 147 -10.21 -21.84 -32.98
C VAL A 147 -9.56 -20.73 -33.79
N ILE A 148 -8.98 -19.75 -33.10
CA ILE A 148 -8.16 -18.69 -33.68
C ILE A 148 -6.75 -18.89 -33.16
N GLN A 149 -5.81 -19.21 -34.04
CA GLN A 149 -4.39 -19.29 -33.67
C GLN A 149 -3.75 -17.92 -33.80
N PHE A 150 -2.86 -17.61 -32.87
CA PHE A 150 -2.09 -16.37 -32.86
C PHE A 150 -0.69 -16.67 -33.37
N ASP A 151 -0.38 -16.10 -34.53
CA ASP A 151 0.96 -16.09 -35.12
C ASP A 151 1.69 -14.78 -34.74
N GLU A 152 2.99 -14.70 -34.99
CA GLU A 152 3.79 -13.49 -34.76
C GLU A 152 3.23 -12.25 -35.50
N ASP A 153 2.65 -12.48 -36.68
CA ASP A 153 2.02 -11.44 -37.52
C ASP A 153 0.60 -11.07 -37.06
N THR A 154 0.06 -11.71 -36.02
CA THR A 154 -1.30 -11.43 -35.56
C THR A 154 -1.36 -10.06 -34.88
N VAL A 155 -2.18 -9.18 -35.45
CA VAL A 155 -2.39 -7.82 -34.94
C VAL A 155 -3.68 -7.79 -34.11
N ILE A 156 -3.55 -7.41 -32.84
CA ILE A 156 -4.67 -7.23 -31.91
C ILE A 156 -4.81 -5.73 -31.65
N GLU A 157 -5.82 -5.13 -32.26
CA GLU A 157 -6.12 -3.70 -32.14
C GLU A 157 -6.59 -3.35 -30.73
N VAL A 158 -6.38 -2.09 -30.35
CA VAL A 158 -6.90 -1.55 -29.08
C VAL A 158 -8.42 -1.44 -29.17
N PRO A 159 -9.17 -1.72 -28.10
CA PRO A 159 -10.62 -1.52 -28.11
C PRO A 159 -10.98 -0.07 -28.38
N VAL A 160 -11.95 0.14 -29.26
CA VAL A 160 -12.54 1.44 -29.57
C VAL A 160 -14.01 1.41 -29.15
N ILE A 161 -14.48 2.49 -28.54
CA ILE A 161 -15.89 2.62 -28.17
C ILE A 161 -16.68 2.95 -29.44
N ASP A 162 -17.62 2.07 -29.80
CA ASP A 162 -18.56 2.22 -30.92
C ASP A 162 -19.99 2.14 -30.37
N GLY A 163 -20.62 3.29 -30.22
CA GLY A 163 -21.91 3.42 -29.54
C GLY A 163 -21.82 3.04 -28.05
N GLU A 164 -22.59 2.05 -27.64
CA GLU A 164 -22.65 1.56 -26.25
C GLU A 164 -21.69 0.40 -25.96
N ALA A 165 -20.92 -0.06 -26.95
CA ALA A 165 -20.05 -1.22 -26.81
C ALA A 165 -18.60 -0.89 -27.15
N SER A 166 -17.67 -1.57 -26.48
CA SER A 166 -16.25 -1.54 -26.83
C SER A 166 -15.95 -2.64 -27.83
N VAL A 167 -15.39 -2.28 -28.97
CA VAL A 167 -15.15 -3.15 -30.13
C VAL A 167 -13.67 -3.22 -30.42
N TRP A 168 -13.13 -4.42 -30.68
CA TRP A 168 -11.74 -4.60 -31.10
C TRP A 168 -11.63 -5.61 -32.24
N THR A 169 -10.56 -5.50 -33.02
CA THR A 169 -10.30 -6.39 -34.15
C THR A 169 -9.03 -7.20 -33.92
N VAL A 170 -9.11 -8.49 -34.25
CA VAL A 170 -7.97 -9.40 -34.31
C VAL A 170 -7.76 -9.78 -35.77
N ILE A 171 -6.66 -9.30 -36.35
CA ILE A 171 -6.27 -9.57 -37.73
C ILE A 171 -5.25 -10.72 -37.69
N VAL A 172 -5.70 -11.91 -38.09
CA VAL A 172 -4.87 -13.13 -38.05
C VAL A 172 -4.00 -13.20 -39.31
N ASN A 173 -4.58 -12.90 -40.46
CA ASN A 173 -3.87 -12.82 -41.73
C ASN A 173 -4.60 -11.90 -42.71
N ALA A 174 -3.99 -11.65 -43.86
CA ALA A 174 -4.53 -10.75 -44.90
C ALA A 174 -5.92 -11.12 -45.44
N SER A 175 -6.46 -12.31 -45.12
CA SER A 175 -7.77 -12.77 -45.57
C SER A 175 -8.80 -12.94 -44.45
N THR A 176 -8.33 -12.99 -43.20
CA THR A 176 -9.14 -13.38 -42.04
C THR A 176 -8.89 -12.44 -40.89
N ALA A 177 -9.94 -11.72 -40.52
CA ALA A 177 -10.01 -10.94 -39.29
C ALA A 177 -11.23 -11.36 -38.48
N TYR A 178 -11.17 -11.16 -37.17
CA TYR A 178 -12.27 -11.35 -36.25
C TYR A 178 -12.52 -10.03 -35.54
N GLN A 179 -13.79 -9.65 -35.44
CA GLN A 179 -14.16 -8.51 -34.64
C GLN A 179 -14.90 -8.99 -33.41
N PHE A 180 -14.58 -8.40 -32.27
CA PHE A 180 -15.16 -8.69 -30.99
C PHE A 180 -15.78 -7.45 -30.39
N SER A 181 -16.74 -7.64 -29.51
CA SER A 181 -17.44 -6.56 -28.83
C SER A 181 -17.83 -7.00 -27.42
N HIS A 182 -17.72 -6.06 -26.48
CA HIS A 182 -18.13 -6.22 -25.09
C HIS A 182 -18.80 -4.94 -24.58
N LEU A 183 -19.83 -5.06 -23.75
CA LEU A 183 -20.57 -3.91 -23.21
C LEU A 183 -19.77 -3.15 -22.15
N ASP A 184 -18.96 -3.86 -21.39
CA ASP A 184 -18.01 -3.29 -20.42
C ASP A 184 -16.65 -3.01 -21.10
N PRO A 185 -16.21 -1.73 -21.18
CA PRO A 185 -14.91 -1.35 -21.73
C PRO A 185 -13.72 -1.94 -20.97
N ILE A 186 -13.85 -2.14 -19.66
CA ILE A 186 -12.78 -2.71 -18.82
C ILE A 186 -12.55 -4.16 -19.22
N LEU A 187 -13.63 -4.94 -19.39
CA LEU A 187 -13.53 -6.31 -19.84
C LEU A 187 -13.00 -6.41 -21.29
N ALA A 188 -13.34 -5.47 -22.17
CA ALA A 188 -12.76 -5.43 -23.52
C ALA A 188 -11.24 -5.22 -23.48
N GLN A 189 -10.76 -4.30 -22.63
CA GLN A 189 -9.32 -4.08 -22.42
C GLN A 189 -8.63 -5.31 -21.83
N LEU A 190 -9.27 -5.98 -20.86
CA LEU A 190 -8.76 -7.22 -20.26
C LEU A 190 -8.63 -8.34 -21.32
N PHE A 191 -9.65 -8.55 -22.16
CA PHE A 191 -9.55 -9.54 -23.23
C PHE A 191 -8.46 -9.22 -24.24
N VAL A 192 -8.28 -7.96 -24.63
CA VAL A 192 -7.18 -7.56 -25.52
C VAL A 192 -5.82 -7.81 -24.86
N LYS A 193 -5.67 -7.52 -23.57
CA LYS A 193 -4.46 -7.84 -22.81
C LYS A 193 -4.20 -9.34 -22.76
N ASP A 194 -5.23 -10.15 -22.49
CA ASP A 194 -5.14 -11.60 -22.42
C ASP A 194 -4.77 -12.20 -23.78
N MET A 195 -5.37 -11.71 -24.87
CA MET A 195 -5.04 -12.16 -26.23
C MET A 195 -3.61 -11.76 -26.63
N ARG A 196 -3.12 -10.58 -26.21
CA ARG A 196 -1.72 -10.18 -26.42
C ARG A 196 -0.77 -11.09 -25.63
N MET A 197 -1.07 -11.38 -24.37
CA MET A 197 -0.31 -12.32 -23.56
C MET A 197 -0.27 -13.72 -24.22
N ALA A 198 -1.40 -14.18 -24.77
CA ALA A 198 -1.47 -15.43 -25.51
C ALA A 198 -0.59 -15.45 -26.77
N ARG A 199 -0.51 -14.34 -27.49
CA ARG A 199 0.36 -14.19 -28.67
C ARG A 199 1.83 -14.13 -28.27
N ASP A 200 2.16 -13.34 -27.26
CA ASP A 200 3.54 -13.07 -26.84
C ASP A 200 4.16 -14.28 -26.12
N TYR A 201 3.33 -15.11 -25.46
CA TYR A 201 3.72 -16.37 -24.81
C TYR A 201 2.91 -17.53 -25.38
N PRO A 202 3.26 -18.02 -26.59
CA PRO A 202 2.41 -18.93 -27.36
C PRO A 202 2.40 -20.37 -26.82
N THR A 203 3.39 -20.77 -26.02
CA THR A 203 3.43 -22.10 -25.40
C THR A 203 3.14 -22.06 -23.91
N ARG A 204 2.67 -23.18 -23.36
CA ARG A 204 2.48 -23.35 -21.90
C ARG A 204 3.79 -23.12 -21.14
N GLY A 205 4.92 -23.57 -21.70
CA GLY A 205 6.24 -23.40 -21.08
C GLY A 205 6.69 -21.93 -21.04
N ASP A 206 6.44 -21.18 -22.11
CA ASP A 206 6.78 -19.75 -22.17
C ASP A 206 5.95 -18.96 -21.15
N LEU A 207 4.65 -19.24 -21.08
CA LEU A 207 3.74 -18.60 -20.13
C LEU A 207 4.13 -18.93 -18.67
N ALA A 208 4.43 -20.20 -18.39
CA ALA A 208 4.90 -20.61 -17.06
C ALA A 208 6.22 -19.93 -16.68
N THR A 209 7.15 -19.76 -17.64
CA THR A 209 8.41 -19.05 -17.42
C THR A 209 8.18 -17.56 -17.15
N PHE A 210 7.25 -16.94 -17.88
CA PHE A 210 6.86 -15.56 -17.63
C PHE A 210 6.24 -15.38 -16.23
N ASP A 211 5.30 -16.25 -15.86
CA ASP A 211 4.64 -16.23 -14.56
C ASP A 211 5.63 -16.46 -13.41
N TYR A 212 6.58 -17.38 -13.58
CA TYR A 212 7.66 -17.60 -12.60
C TYR A 212 8.56 -16.37 -12.46
N LYS A 213 8.99 -15.76 -13.58
CA LYS A 213 9.78 -14.52 -13.52
C LYS A 213 9.01 -13.41 -12.82
N ARG A 214 7.69 -13.34 -13.01
CA ARG A 214 6.82 -12.35 -12.36
C ARG A 214 6.70 -12.59 -10.86
N SER A 215 6.54 -13.83 -10.40
CA SER A 215 6.46 -14.16 -8.96
C SER A 215 7.76 -13.91 -8.19
N MET A 216 8.87 -13.84 -8.90
CA MET A 216 10.17 -13.49 -8.35
C MET A 216 10.45 -11.98 -8.28
N ARG A 217 9.64 -11.15 -8.96
CA ARG A 217 9.80 -9.69 -8.89
C ARG A 217 9.31 -9.22 -7.53
N ARG A 218 10.18 -8.56 -6.78
CA ARG A 218 9.75 -7.73 -5.65
C ARG A 218 8.92 -6.59 -6.23
N GLN A 219 7.60 -6.62 -6.07
CA GLN A 219 6.81 -5.43 -6.28
C GLN A 219 7.37 -4.35 -5.36
N THR A 220 7.87 -3.27 -5.95
CA THR A 220 8.32 -2.08 -5.22
C THR A 220 7.08 -1.41 -4.68
N ASN A 221 6.58 -1.91 -3.57
CA ASN A 221 5.46 -1.32 -2.87
C ASN A 221 5.97 -0.01 -2.27
N LYS A 222 5.87 1.10 -3.02
CA LYS A 222 6.22 2.46 -2.57
C LYS A 222 5.58 2.73 -1.20
N GLU A 223 4.36 2.24 -1.02
CA GLU A 223 3.58 2.27 0.22
C GLU A 223 4.22 1.47 1.37
N GLY A 224 4.86 0.33 1.10
CA GLY A 224 5.57 -0.46 2.11
C GLY A 224 6.85 0.22 2.60
N LYS A 225 7.58 0.92 1.72
CA LYS A 225 8.73 1.74 2.12
C LYS A 225 8.29 2.90 3.02
N ILE A 226 7.24 3.61 2.61
CA ILE A 226 6.65 4.71 3.38
C ILE A 226 6.20 4.22 4.76
N ARG A 227 5.54 3.05 4.84
CA ARG A 227 5.11 2.48 6.13
C ARG A 227 6.29 2.11 7.03
N ASN A 228 7.33 1.47 6.49
CA ASN A 228 8.52 1.11 7.27
C ASN A 228 9.26 2.36 7.77
N GLU A 229 9.29 3.43 6.98
CA GLU A 229 9.82 4.73 7.40
C GLU A 229 8.96 5.36 8.50
N LEU A 230 7.63 5.33 8.37
CA LEU A 230 6.70 5.79 9.39
C LEU A 230 6.79 4.99 10.69
N GLU A 231 7.03 3.67 10.62
CA GLU A 231 7.17 2.83 11.81
C GLU A 231 8.50 3.09 12.54
N LYS A 232 9.57 3.39 11.79
CA LYS A 232 10.84 3.87 12.36
C LYS A 232 10.68 5.24 13.02
N GLU A 233 10.01 6.18 12.37
CA GLU A 233 9.74 7.49 12.96
C GLU A 233 8.82 7.38 14.17
N ARG A 234 7.81 6.50 14.15
CA ARG A 234 6.96 6.23 15.31
C ARG A 234 7.77 5.72 16.50
N THR A 235 8.63 4.71 16.31
CA THR A 235 9.44 4.16 17.41
C THR A 235 10.43 5.19 17.95
N ARG A 236 11.00 6.04 17.09
CA ARG A 236 11.82 7.19 17.50
C ARG A 236 11.04 8.19 18.36
N LEU A 237 9.85 8.62 17.91
CA LEU A 237 9.00 9.56 18.65
C LEU A 237 8.51 8.98 19.99
N GLU A 238 8.20 7.68 20.03
CA GLU A 238 7.84 7.00 21.29
C GLU A 238 9.01 7.01 22.28
N SER A 239 10.25 6.87 21.82
CA SER A 239 11.43 6.94 22.69
C SER A 239 11.69 8.34 23.24
N GLU A 240 11.54 9.38 22.40
CA GLU A 240 11.69 10.79 22.80
C GLU A 240 10.60 11.20 23.80
N LEU A 241 9.35 10.75 23.58
CA LEU A 241 8.26 11.00 24.51
C LEU A 241 8.52 10.38 25.89
N GLU A 242 9.11 9.19 25.95
CA GLU A 242 9.42 8.54 27.22
C GLU A 242 10.56 9.25 27.96
N GLU A 243 11.54 9.79 27.24
CA GLU A 243 12.59 10.63 27.81
C GLU A 243 12.02 11.93 28.39
N GLU A 244 11.16 12.63 27.64
CA GLU A 244 10.45 13.83 28.11
C GLU A 244 9.58 13.55 29.34
N ARG A 245 8.90 12.40 29.39
CA ARG A 245 8.14 11.98 30.57
C ARG A 245 9.04 11.76 31.77
N LYS A 246 10.23 11.20 31.58
CA LYS A 246 11.21 11.01 32.64
C LYS A 246 11.74 12.36 33.14
N ASN A 247 12.12 13.26 32.23
CA ASN A 247 12.59 14.60 32.57
C ASN A 247 11.55 15.39 33.36
N ARG A 248 10.26 15.33 32.96
CA ARG A 248 9.19 15.96 33.73
C ARG A 248 9.00 15.38 35.12
N LYS A 249 9.13 14.07 35.30
CA LYS A 249 9.09 13.44 36.64
C LYS A 249 10.26 13.92 37.49
N ASP A 250 11.44 14.00 36.91
CA ASP A 250 12.63 14.49 37.61
C ASP A 250 12.48 15.97 37.99
N GLU A 251 11.91 16.81 37.12
CA GLU A 251 11.55 18.19 37.45
C GLU A 251 10.53 18.29 38.59
N GLU A 252 9.48 17.47 38.60
CA GLU A 252 8.50 17.43 39.69
C GLU A 252 9.14 17.00 41.02
N ILE A 253 10.08 16.06 40.98
CA ILE A 253 10.87 15.67 42.15
C ILE A 253 11.70 16.86 42.64
N VAL A 254 12.41 17.55 41.74
CA VAL A 254 13.21 18.73 42.09
C VAL A 254 12.32 19.83 42.67
N ARG A 255 11.20 20.18 42.03
CA ARG A 255 10.24 21.16 42.57
C ARG A 255 9.74 20.76 43.96
N GLY A 256 9.41 19.48 44.14
CA GLY A 256 8.98 18.94 45.43
C GLY A 256 10.06 19.04 46.51
N LEU A 257 11.32 18.79 46.16
CA LEU A 257 12.47 18.93 47.06
C LEU A 257 12.73 20.39 47.42
N THR A 258 12.75 21.30 46.43
CA THR A 258 12.94 22.74 46.66
C THR A 258 11.86 23.31 47.59
N THR A 259 10.60 22.92 47.37
CA THR A 259 9.48 23.38 48.22
C THR A 259 9.64 22.87 49.66
N ARG A 260 10.09 21.62 49.84
CA ARG A 260 10.36 21.07 51.19
C ARG A 260 11.53 21.76 51.88
N LEU A 261 12.63 21.99 51.18
CA LEU A 261 13.80 22.68 51.72
C LEU A 261 13.44 24.11 52.13
N LEU A 262 12.70 24.84 51.28
CA LEU A 262 12.23 26.18 51.59
C LEU A 262 11.35 26.19 52.85
N LYS A 263 10.43 25.22 52.98
CA LYS A 263 9.61 25.10 54.18
C LYS A 263 10.44 24.81 55.43
N GLN A 264 11.43 23.91 55.35
CA GLN A 264 12.34 23.63 56.46
C GLN A 264 13.15 24.87 56.87
N GLU A 265 13.60 25.66 55.91
CA GLU A 265 14.35 26.88 56.19
C GLU A 265 13.47 27.98 56.79
N MET A 266 12.21 28.09 56.35
CA MET A 266 11.21 28.95 56.99
C MET A 266 10.95 28.53 58.44
N GLU A 267 10.73 27.25 58.71
CA GLU A 267 10.51 26.74 60.07
C GLU A 267 11.72 27.01 60.98
N LYS A 268 12.96 26.84 60.49
CA LYS A 268 14.18 27.21 61.23
C LYS A 268 14.26 28.71 61.47
N SER A 269 13.93 29.53 60.48
CA SER A 269 13.92 30.99 60.60
C SER A 269 12.90 31.46 61.65
N GLU A 270 11.69 30.89 61.66
CA GLU A 270 10.67 31.14 62.68
C GLU A 270 11.15 30.76 64.08
N GLN A 271 11.76 29.58 64.23
CA GLN A 271 12.36 29.16 65.50
C GLN A 271 13.46 30.14 65.96
N MET A 272 14.32 30.58 65.05
CA MET A 272 15.36 31.55 65.36
C MET A 272 14.77 32.92 65.73
N GLN A 273 13.71 33.38 65.06
CA GLN A 273 13.00 34.61 65.42
C GLN A 273 12.36 34.52 66.80
N GLN A 274 11.78 33.38 67.16
CA GLN A 274 11.26 33.14 68.51
C GLN A 274 12.38 33.20 69.56
N VAL A 275 13.52 32.57 69.29
CA VAL A 275 14.69 32.64 70.18
C VAL A 275 15.20 34.07 70.31
N ILE A 276 15.31 34.83 69.21
CA ILE A 276 15.71 36.25 69.25
C ILE A 276 14.70 37.08 70.04
N TYR A 277 13.40 36.84 69.87
CA TYR A 277 12.35 37.52 70.61
C TYR A 277 12.43 37.20 72.12
N GLU A 278 12.67 35.95 72.48
CA GLU A 278 12.90 35.54 73.88
C GLU A 278 14.18 36.18 74.46
N LEU A 279 15.26 36.22 73.70
CA LEU A 279 16.50 36.88 74.13
C LEU A 279 16.31 38.39 74.29
N ARG A 280 15.59 39.04 73.36
CA ARG A 280 15.24 40.47 73.47
C ARG A 280 14.32 40.74 74.64
N SER A 281 13.31 39.91 74.88
CA SER A 281 12.42 40.08 76.04
C SER A 281 13.15 39.83 77.36
N LYS A 282 14.14 38.93 77.39
CA LYS A 282 15.06 38.76 78.54
C LYS A 282 16.01 39.94 78.72
N LEU A 283 16.46 40.58 77.64
CA LEU A 283 17.24 41.82 77.68
C LEU A 283 16.40 43.01 78.19
N VAL A 284 15.18 43.18 77.65
CA VAL A 284 14.24 44.25 78.05
C VAL A 284 13.74 44.07 79.49
N ASN A 285 13.59 42.83 79.96
CA ASN A 285 13.26 42.53 81.36
C ASN A 285 14.50 42.43 82.26
N GLY A 286 15.70 42.64 81.71
CA GLY A 286 16.99 42.37 82.34
C GLY A 286 17.92 43.57 82.44
N GLU A 287 17.49 44.79 82.10
CA GLU A 287 18.30 46.01 82.30
C GLU A 287 17.70 46.91 83.39
N GLU A 288 18.09 46.64 84.63
CA GLU A 288 18.77 47.68 85.42
C GLU A 288 20.28 47.56 85.15
N GLY A 289 20.86 48.59 84.51
CA GLY A 289 22.31 48.78 84.33
C GLY A 289 22.90 48.03 83.13
N GLU A 290 23.74 48.59 82.27
CA GLU A 290 24.54 49.81 82.33
C GLU A 290 25.00 50.11 80.89
N ALA A 291 25.05 51.39 80.52
CA ALA A 291 25.51 51.83 79.21
C ALA A 291 27.01 51.51 79.00
N VAL A 292 27.37 50.93 77.86
CA VAL A 292 28.71 51.10 77.28
C VAL A 292 28.58 51.36 75.78
N GLN A 293 29.12 52.50 75.42
CA GLN A 293 29.29 53.05 74.08
C GLN A 293 30.67 52.63 73.54
N ASP A 294 30.81 52.72 72.22
CA ASP A 294 32.04 52.63 71.40
C ASP A 294 32.48 51.20 71.01
N SER A 295 32.96 50.90 69.80
CA SER A 295 33.12 51.57 68.50
C SER A 295 33.84 50.53 67.61
N GLU A 296 33.54 50.50 66.29
CA GLU A 296 34.40 49.97 65.20
C GLU A 296 34.60 48.41 65.19
N ASP A 297 34.54 47.65 64.09
CA ASP A 297 34.98 47.88 62.71
C ASP A 297 34.23 47.01 61.67
N VAL A 298 33.98 47.63 60.52
CA VAL A 298 34.20 47.15 59.13
C VAL A 298 34.08 45.65 58.80
N GLU A 299 33.13 45.33 57.90
CA GLU A 299 33.48 44.73 56.59
C GLU A 299 32.37 45.00 55.56
N MET A 300 32.65 45.95 54.66
CA MET A 300 31.94 46.09 53.39
C MET A 300 32.57 45.11 52.41
N ILE A 301 31.78 44.15 51.91
CA ILE A 301 32.10 43.50 50.64
C ILE A 301 31.32 44.26 49.58
N ALA A 302 32.06 45.07 48.83
CA ALA A 302 31.62 45.76 47.65
C ALA A 302 31.71 44.83 46.43
N GLU A 303 30.87 45.13 45.44
CA GLU A 303 31.07 44.88 44.00
C GLU A 303 30.84 43.40 43.55
N GLU A 304 30.12 43.09 42.47
CA GLU A 304 29.92 43.82 41.22
C GLU A 304 28.50 43.60 40.66
N GLU A 305 27.79 44.70 40.39
CA GLU A 305 26.87 44.77 39.26
C GLU A 305 27.72 44.73 37.99
N THR A 306 27.65 43.63 37.24
CA THR A 306 28.03 43.61 35.83
C THR A 306 26.76 43.62 34.99
N THR A 307 26.36 44.84 34.65
CA THR A 307 25.57 45.13 33.47
C THR A 307 26.34 44.61 32.24
N SER A 308 25.77 43.64 31.54
CA SER A 308 26.07 43.42 30.13
C SER A 308 24.78 43.59 29.36
N GLU A 309 24.60 44.83 28.89
CA GLU A 309 23.68 45.18 27.82
C GLU A 309 24.11 44.43 26.56
N ALA A 310 23.51 43.27 26.32
CA ALA A 310 23.51 42.67 25.00
C ALA A 310 22.50 43.44 24.15
N GLN A 311 23.04 44.41 23.40
CA GLN A 311 22.41 45.07 22.27
C GLN A 311 22.00 44.00 21.25
N GLY A 312 20.79 43.48 21.38
CA GLY A 312 20.13 42.71 20.33
C GLY A 312 19.49 43.67 19.36
N GLU A 313 20.09 43.83 18.19
CA GLU A 313 19.48 44.53 17.06
C GLU A 313 18.11 43.90 16.77
N ASN A 314 17.06 44.69 16.97
CA ASN A 314 15.72 44.34 16.51
C ASN A 314 15.70 44.43 14.98
N GLU A 315 16.18 43.40 14.29
CA GLU A 315 15.69 43.10 12.95
C GLU A 315 14.37 42.34 13.10
N GLU A 316 13.26 43.09 13.01
CA GLU A 316 11.96 42.51 12.69
C GLU A 316 12.08 41.83 11.32
N ILE A 317 12.47 40.55 11.30
CA ILE A 317 12.19 39.69 10.17
C ILE A 317 10.68 39.47 10.19
N SER A 318 9.96 40.33 9.47
CA SER A 318 8.59 40.09 9.07
C SER A 318 8.57 38.85 8.17
N ILE A 319 8.45 37.67 8.80
CA ILE A 319 8.10 36.45 8.09
C ILE A 319 6.61 36.58 7.81
N THR A 320 6.26 37.22 6.69
CA THR A 320 4.93 37.07 6.10
C THR A 320 4.74 35.60 5.77
N LEU A 321 4.09 34.88 6.68
CA LEU A 321 3.60 33.54 6.44
C LEU A 321 2.69 33.60 5.19
N PRO A 322 2.98 32.83 4.13
CA PRO A 322 2.14 32.86 2.95
C PRO A 322 0.71 32.51 3.33
N SER A 323 -0.24 33.26 2.79
CA SER A 323 -1.66 33.03 3.06
C SER A 323 -2.00 31.57 2.75
N ARG A 324 -3.03 31.05 3.40
CA ARG A 324 -3.59 29.74 3.09
C ARG A 324 -3.84 29.58 1.59
N GLU A 325 -4.28 30.64 0.89
CA GLU A 325 -4.43 30.63 -0.57
C GLU A 325 -3.11 30.44 -1.33
N GLU A 326 -2.01 31.07 -0.91
CA GLU A 326 -0.70 30.95 -1.57
C GLU A 326 -0.08 29.56 -1.37
N LYS A 327 -0.29 28.95 -0.19
CA LYS A 327 0.10 27.55 0.03
C LYS A 327 -0.69 26.59 -0.84
N ILE A 328 -1.98 26.86 -1.06
CA ILE A 328 -2.83 26.07 -1.96
C ILE A 328 -2.38 26.25 -3.42
N GLN A 329 -2.00 27.46 -3.83
CA GLN A 329 -1.51 27.72 -5.19
C GLN A 329 -0.14 27.09 -5.44
N GLN A 330 0.79 27.12 -4.46
CA GLN A 330 2.06 26.41 -4.57
C GLN A 330 1.87 24.90 -4.62
N TYR A 331 0.93 24.36 -3.83
CA TYR A 331 0.59 22.94 -3.87
C TYR A 331 -0.03 22.55 -5.22
N ALA A 332 -0.91 23.39 -5.79
CA ALA A 332 -1.48 23.20 -7.12
C ALA A 332 -0.40 23.26 -8.21
N TYR A 333 0.53 24.22 -8.13
CA TYR A 333 1.64 24.34 -9.08
C TYR A 333 2.56 23.11 -9.04
N HIS A 334 2.88 22.59 -7.85
CA HIS A 334 3.64 21.36 -7.70
C HIS A 334 2.91 20.13 -8.24
N LEU A 335 1.58 20.04 -8.04
CA LEU A 335 0.73 18.98 -8.60
C LEU A 335 0.73 19.00 -10.14
N TYR A 336 0.62 20.19 -10.75
CA TYR A 336 0.68 20.34 -12.21
C TYR A 336 2.07 20.07 -12.78
N ALA A 337 3.13 20.43 -12.05
CA ALA A 337 4.51 20.12 -12.45
C ALA A 337 4.80 18.62 -12.40
N THR A 338 4.30 17.89 -11.39
CA THR A 338 4.42 16.42 -11.31
C THR A 338 3.61 15.71 -12.40
N GLN A 339 2.43 16.23 -12.77
CA GLN A 339 1.62 15.65 -13.86
C GLN A 339 2.24 15.88 -15.25
N ALA A 340 3.03 16.94 -15.43
CA ALA A 340 3.73 17.22 -16.69
C ALA A 340 4.97 16.34 -16.88
N GLU A 341 5.61 15.89 -15.79
CA GLU A 341 6.75 14.95 -15.85
C GLU A 341 6.31 13.48 -15.96
N GLU A 342 5.07 13.13 -15.57
CA GLU A 342 4.49 11.77 -15.72
C GLU A 342 4.19 11.35 -17.17
N GLN A 343 4.27 12.25 -18.16
CA GLN A 343 3.99 11.90 -19.56
C GLN A 343 5.15 11.21 -20.32
N VAL A 344 6.28 10.89 -19.69
CA VAL A 344 7.46 10.34 -20.41
C VAL A 344 7.93 8.95 -19.93
N THR A 345 7.34 8.33 -18.91
CA THR A 345 7.67 6.92 -18.60
C THR A 345 6.43 6.06 -18.44
N SER A 346 6.11 5.35 -19.51
CA SER A 346 5.24 4.17 -19.59
C SER A 346 5.40 3.23 -18.38
N ASP A 347 4.47 3.29 -17.43
CA ASP A 347 4.23 2.25 -16.43
C ASP A 347 2.76 1.79 -16.50
N ASP A 348 2.57 0.55 -16.97
CA ASP A 348 1.29 -0.13 -17.24
C ASP A 348 0.46 -0.51 -15.99
N GLU A 349 0.80 -0.01 -14.80
CA GLU A 349 0.08 -0.30 -13.54
C GLU A 349 -0.87 0.84 -13.08
N GLU A 350 -0.74 2.06 -13.64
CA GLU A 350 -1.51 3.22 -13.15
C GLU A 350 -2.96 3.30 -13.66
N ILE A 351 -3.30 2.59 -14.74
CA ILE A 351 -4.65 2.62 -15.33
C ILE A 351 -5.72 2.14 -14.33
N TRP A 352 -5.35 1.24 -13.41
CA TRP A 352 -6.27 0.74 -12.38
C TRP A 352 -6.40 1.66 -11.18
N LYS A 353 -5.39 2.48 -10.86
CA LYS A 353 -5.47 3.40 -9.71
C LYS A 353 -6.22 4.70 -10.06
N GLN A 354 -6.10 5.20 -11.29
CA GLN A 354 -6.67 6.49 -11.67
C GLN A 354 -8.20 6.50 -11.79
N ASN A 355 -8.85 5.36 -12.08
CA ASN A 355 -10.30 5.32 -12.36
C ASN A 355 -11.20 5.14 -11.12
N TYR A 356 -10.66 4.89 -9.93
CA TYR A 356 -11.48 4.73 -8.71
C TYR A 356 -11.69 6.02 -7.90
N ASN A 357 -11.02 7.12 -8.25
CA ASN A 357 -11.19 8.40 -7.54
C ASN A 357 -12.36 9.25 -8.05
N LEU A 358 -13.14 8.78 -9.03
CA LEU A 358 -14.22 9.56 -9.66
C LEU A 358 -15.61 8.95 -9.53
N ILE A 359 -15.96 8.27 -8.43
CA ILE A 359 -17.37 7.99 -8.09
C ILE A 359 -17.58 8.14 -6.58
N VAL A 360 -17.64 9.39 -6.10
CA VAL A 360 -18.46 9.74 -4.94
C VAL A 360 -19.64 10.53 -5.49
N SER A 361 -20.71 9.81 -5.84
CA SER A 361 -22.01 10.44 -6.08
C SER A 361 -22.55 10.90 -4.73
N THR A 362 -22.42 12.19 -4.42
CA THR A 362 -23.21 12.82 -3.38
C THR A 362 -24.62 13.03 -3.93
N GLN A 363 -25.49 12.03 -3.78
CA GLN A 363 -26.92 12.28 -3.76
C GLN A 363 -27.39 12.19 -2.31
N SER A 364 -27.60 13.36 -1.71
CA SER A 364 -28.30 13.56 -0.45
C SER A 364 -29.78 13.22 -0.64
N VAL A 365 -30.36 12.51 0.34
CA VAL A 365 -31.81 12.49 0.61
C VAL A 365 -32.08 13.47 1.74
#